data_AF-A0A9N9HJS6-F1
#
_entry.id   AF-A0A9N9HJS6-F1
#
_cell.length_a   1.000
_cell.length_b   1.000
_cell.length_c   1.000
_cell.angle_alpha   90.00
_cell.angle_beta   90.00
_cell.angle_gamma   90.00
#
_symmetry.space_group_name_H-M   'P 1'
#
loop_
_entity.id
_entity.type
_entity.pdbx_description
1 polymer ?
#
loop_
_entity_poly.entity_id
_entity_poly.type
_entity_poly.pdbx_seq_one_letter_code
_entity_poly.pdbx_strand_id
1 'polypeptide(L)' 'IMEECWIFQQDNDLKHQAIKMKELFHCQVLKILDWSFYSPDLNPIENL' A
#
# COMPACT_ATOMS: atom_id res chain seq x y z
N ILE A 1 17.38 -1.62 19.21
CA ILE A 1 17.28 -1.30 17.77
C ILE A 1 15.79 -1.19 17.52
N MET A 2 15.25 0.02 17.33
CA MET A 2 13.86 0.16 16.90
C MET A 2 13.86 -0.32 15.46
N GLU A 3 13.35 -1.53 15.22
CA GLU A 3 13.00 -1.95 13.87
C GLU A 3 11.98 -0.93 13.35
N GLU A 4 12.38 -0.14 12.36
CA GLU A 4 11.46 0.77 11.70
C GLU A 4 10.32 -0.07 11.10
N CYS A 5 9.16 -0.05 11.76
CA CYS A 5 7.96 -0.70 11.23
C CYS A 5 7.45 0.10 10.02
N TRP A 6 7.94 -0.26 8.83
CA TRP A 6 7.46 0.32 7.58
C TRP A 6 6.04 -0.14 7.27
N ILE A 7 5.21 0.79 6.80
CA ILE A 7 3.86 0.52 6.30
C ILE A 7 3.87 0.82 4.79
N PHE A 8 3.49 -0.17 4.00
CA PHE A 8 3.41 -0.04 2.55
C PHE A 8 2.07 0.61 2.17
N GLN A 9 2.14 1.73 1.44
CA GLN A 9 0.96 2.39 0.88
C GLN A 9 0.94 2.21 -0.64
N GLN A 10 -0.24 1.88 -1.16
CA GLN A 10 -0.56 1.86 -2.57
C GLN A 10 -1.97 2.43 -2.76
N ASP A 11 -2.29 2.96 -3.94
CA ASP A 11 -3.68 3.27 -4.27
C ASP A 11 -4.48 1.96 -4.51
N ASN A 12 -5.80 2.08 -4.53
CA ASN A 12 -6.69 0.96 -4.77
C ASN A 12 -7.11 0.82 -6.24
N ASP A 13 -6.39 1.39 -7.20
CA ASP A 13 -6.74 1.24 -8.61
C ASP A 13 -6.72 -0.25 -8.99
N LEU A 14 -7.75 -0.70 -9.73
CA LEU A 14 -7.94 -2.09 -10.12
C LEU A 14 -6.71 -2.67 -10.84
N LYS A 15 -5.91 -1.83 -11.51
CA LYS A 15 -4.64 -2.26 -12.14
C LYS A 15 -3.59 -2.76 -11.13
N HIS A 16 -3.66 -2.33 -9.87
CA HIS A 16 -2.75 -2.74 -8.78
C HIS A 16 -3.31 -3.88 -7.92
N GLN A 17 -4.51 -4.40 -8.23
CA GLN A 17 -5.15 -5.45 -7.44
C GLN A 17 -4.91 -6.88 -7.95
N ALA A 18 -3.77 -7.12 -8.63
CA ALA A 18 -3.42 -8.45 -9.09
C ALA A 18 -3.32 -9.45 -7.91
N ILE A 19 -3.90 -10.64 -8.07
CA ILE A 19 -3.91 -11.71 -7.04
C ILE A 19 -2.47 -12.05 -6.60
N LYS A 20 -1.55 -12.16 -7.56
CA LYS A 20 -0.12 -12.41 -7.29
C LYS A 20 0.51 -11.37 -6.35
N MET A 21 0.08 -10.11 -6.42
CA MET A 21 0.62 -9.06 -5.56
C MET A 21 0.14 -9.24 -4.12
N LYS A 22 -1.13 -9.62 -3.94
CA LYS A 22 -1.71 -9.93 -2.62
C LYS A 22 -0.99 -11.11 -1.96
N GLU A 23 -0.70 -12.17 -2.72
CA GLU A 23 0.07 -13.32 -2.25
C GLU A 23 1.49 -12.91 -1.84
N LEU A 24 2.16 -12.08 -2.63
CA LEU A 24 3.50 -11.58 -2.32
C LEU A 24 3.53 -10.76 -1.02
N PHE A 25 2.56 -9.85 -0.82
CA PHE A 25 2.48 -9.07 0.42
C PHE A 25 2.26 -9.94 1.65
N HIS A 26 1.42 -10.97 1.53
CA HIS A 26 1.20 -11.93 2.61
C HIS A 26 2.48 -12.72 2.92
N CYS A 27 3.19 -13.20 1.89
CA CYS A 27 4.45 -13.93 2.06
C CYS A 27 5.59 -13.08 2.66
N GLN A 28 5.62 -11.78 2.37
CA GLN A 28 6.65 -10.85 2.86
C GLN A 28 6.33 -10.24 4.23
N VAL A 29 5.18 -10.57 4.85
CA VAL A 29 4.71 -10.01 6.13
C VAL A 29 4.69 -8.47 6.09
N LEU A 30 4.34 -7.91 4.92
CA LEU A 30 4.26 -6.46 4.75
C LEU A 30 2.96 -5.95 5.34
N LYS A 31 3.05 -4.92 6.20
CA LYS A 31 1.88 -4.20 6.68
C LYS A 31 1.42 -3.23 5.58
N ILE A 32 0.29 -3.54 4.96
CA ILE A 32 -0.35 -2.67 3.98
C ILE A 32 -1.23 -1.65 4.70
N LEU A 33 -1.16 -0.39 4.29
CA LEU A 33 -2.08 0.64 4.73
C LEU A 33 -3.46 0.42 4.10
N ASP A 34 -4.51 0.37 4.92
CA ASP A 34 -5.88 0.38 4.41
C ASP A 34 -6.16 1.76 3.80
N TRP A 35 -6.57 1.80 2.54
CA TRP A 35 -6.69 3.03 1.76
C TRP A 35 -8.11 3.18 1.23
N SER A 36 -8.66 4.40 1.24
CA SER A 36 -9.97 4.67 0.66
C SER A 36 -9.89 4.82 -0.86
N PHE A 37 -10.92 4.35 -1.57
CA PHE A 37 -11.03 4.57 -3.01
C PHE A 37 -11.24 6.06 -3.31
N TYR A 38 -10.66 6.55 -4.42
CA TYR A 38 -10.81 7.92 -4.92
C TYR A 38 -10.37 9.03 -3.94
N SER A 39 -9.31 8.78 -3.16
CA SER A 39 -8.73 9.77 -2.24
C SER A 39 -7.31 10.20 -2.68
N PRO A 40 -7.17 10.92 -3.81
CA PRO A 40 -5.87 11.45 -4.24
C PRO A 40 -5.35 12.52 -3.28
N ASP A 41 -6.25 13.25 -2.61
CA ASP A 41 -5.92 14.25 -1.59
C ASP A 41 -5.14 13.68 -0.41
N LEU A 42 -5.35 12.39 -0.10
CA LEU A 42 -4.63 11.70 0.96
C LEU A 42 -3.25 11.22 0.50
N ASN A 43 -3.00 11.10 -0.80
CA ASN A 43 -1.78 10.52 -1.34
C ASN A 43 -0.64 11.58 -1.36
N PRO A 44 0.40 11.45 -0.51
CA PRO A 44 1.42 12.50 -0.40
C PRO A 44 2.20 12.75 -1.69
N ILE A 45 2.29 11.74 -2.58
CA ILE A 45 3.00 11.87 -3.86
C ILE A 45 2.31 12.82 -4.84
N GLU A 46 1.01 13.07 -4.68
CA GLU A 46 0.27 14.00 -5.55
C GLU A 46 0.67 15.46 -5.31
N ASN A 47 1.36 15.74 -4.19
CA ASN A 47 1.84 17.07 -3.80
C ASN A 47 3.35 17.25 -4.00
N LEU A 48 4.05 16.26 -4.60
CA LEU A 48 5.47 16.32 -4.94
C LEU A 48 5.68 16.83 -6.37
#